data_AF-A0A1V8MAI5-F1
#
_entry.id   AF-A0A1V8MAI5-F1
#
_cell.length_a   1.000
_cell.length_b   1.000
_cell.length_c   1.000
_cell.angle_alpha   90.00
_cell.angle_beta   90.00
_cell.angle_gamma   90.00
#
_symmetry.space_group_name_H-M   'P 1'
#
loop_
_entity.id
_entity.type
_entity.pdbx_description
1 polymer ?
#
loop_
_entity_poly.entity_id
_entity_poly.type
_entity_poly.pdbx_seq_one_letter_code
_entity_poly.pdbx_strand_id
1 'polypeptide(L)'
;MARLSRFVIPGQPQLVIQRGNNRAAVFVADEDYQYYLSILKAACQKYACDLHAYMLMTNHIHLLITPHAENSISKVMQSLGRCYVQSSISSYRFIMGRAV
;
A
#
# COMPACT_ATOMS: atom_id res chain seq x y z
N MET A 1 15.27 15.44 -9.11
CA MET A 1 14.32 16.38 -8.48
C MET A 1 13.97 15.82 -7.11
N ALA A 2 14.12 16.61 -6.04
CA ALA A 2 13.79 16.16 -4.69
C ALA A 2 12.28 15.91 -4.58
N ARG A 3 11.90 14.75 -4.05
CA ARG A 3 10.49 14.40 -3.86
C ARG A 3 10.00 15.08 -2.58
N LEU A 4 8.96 15.90 -2.68
CA LEU A 4 8.29 16.48 -1.52
C LEU A 4 7.87 15.37 -0.54
N SER A 5 8.06 15.64 0.76
CA SER A 5 7.59 14.74 1.81
C SER A 5 6.07 14.60 1.69
N ARG A 6 5.56 13.38 1.85
CA ARG A 6 4.11 13.16 1.85
C ARG A 6 3.56 13.62 3.19
N PHE A 7 2.53 14.46 3.16
CA PHE A 7 1.90 14.98 4.35
C PHE A 7 0.82 13.99 4.84
N VAL A 8 0.90 13.59 6.11
CA VAL A 8 -0.03 12.66 6.73
C VAL A 8 -0.71 13.38 7.88
N ILE A 9 -2.03 13.48 7.85
CA ILE A 9 -2.82 14.20 8.85
C ILE A 9 -3.55 13.18 9.71
N PRO A 10 -3.19 13.03 11.00
CA PRO A 10 -3.90 12.16 11.91
C PRO A 10 -5.39 12.50 11.98
N GLY A 11 -6.25 11.48 12.03
CA GLY A 11 -7.70 11.60 12.13
C GLY A 11 -8.41 11.98 10.83
N GLN A 12 -7.70 12.31 9.76
CA GLN A 12 -8.32 12.63 8.47
C GLN A 12 -8.18 11.47 7.46
N PRO A 13 -9.26 11.10 6.75
CA PRO A 13 -9.16 10.14 5.66
C PRO A 13 -8.25 10.66 4.55
N GLN A 14 -7.34 9.80 4.08
CA GLN A 14 -6.42 10.10 2.99
C GLN A 14 -6.52 9.01 1.92
N LEU A 15 -6.50 9.43 0.65
CA LEU A 15 -6.41 8.52 -0.48
C LEU A 15 -4.95 8.13 -0.70
N VAL A 16 -4.69 6.83 -0.69
CA VAL A 16 -3.38 6.26 -0.98
C VAL A 16 -3.50 5.44 -2.24
N ILE A 17 -2.83 5.91 -3.28
CA ILE A 17 -2.69 5.19 -4.54
C ILE A 17 -1.32 4.47 -4.55
N GLN A 18 -1.26 3.27 -5.10
CA GLN A 18 -0.03 2.56 -5.41
C GLN A 18 -0.12 2.07 -6.84
N ARG A 19 0.97 2.22 -7.60
CA ARG A 19 1.03 1.76 -9.00
C ARG A 19 2.23 0.86 -9.19
N GLY A 20 2.09 -0.17 -10.02
CA GLY A 20 3.22 -0.96 -10.47
C GLY A 20 4.22 -0.09 -11.22
N ASN A 21 5.51 -0.34 -11.02
CA ASN A 21 6.54 0.36 -11.78
C ASN A 21 6.39 0.05 -13.28
N ASN A 22 6.55 1.05 -14.13
CA ASN A 22 6.28 0.94 -15.57
C ASN A 22 4.90 0.35 -15.93
N ARG A 23 3.88 0.53 -15.06
CA ARG A 23 2.52 -0.04 -15.22
C ARG A 23 2.50 -1.57 -15.25
N ALA A 24 3.56 -2.22 -14.77
CA ALA A 24 3.61 -3.67 -14.64
C ALA A 24 2.51 -4.19 -13.72
N ALA A 25 2.14 -5.45 -13.91
CA ALA A 25 1.22 -6.13 -13.02
C ALA A 25 1.81 -6.19 -11.59
N VAL A 26 1.00 -5.80 -10.63
CA VAL A 26 1.21 -5.91 -9.19
C VAL A 26 0.65 -7.24 -8.67
N PHE A 27 -0.48 -7.68 -9.22
CA PHE A 27 -1.13 -8.96 -8.92
C PHE A 27 -1.19 -9.80 -10.20
N VAL A 28 -0.84 -11.08 -10.11
CA VAL A 28 -0.82 -12.00 -11.26
C VAL A 28 -1.66 -13.23 -11.05
N ALA A 29 -1.75 -13.71 -9.82
CA ALA A 29 -2.67 -14.77 -9.44
C ALA A 29 -3.75 -14.24 -8.48
N ASP A 30 -4.89 -14.93 -8.42
CA ASP A 30 -6.01 -14.51 -7.56
C ASP A 30 -5.63 -14.59 -6.06
N GLU A 31 -4.72 -15.49 -5.71
CA GLU A 31 -4.16 -15.65 -4.37
C GLU A 31 -3.38 -14.40 -3.92
N ASP A 32 -2.79 -13.66 -4.85
CA ASP A 32 -2.01 -12.46 -4.55
C ASP A 32 -2.90 -11.37 -3.91
N TYR A 33 -4.15 -11.26 -4.38
CA TYR A 33 -5.11 -10.29 -3.85
C TYR A 33 -5.47 -10.61 -2.39
N GLN A 34 -5.75 -11.89 -2.09
CA GLN A 34 -6.10 -12.33 -0.75
C GLN A 34 -4.91 -12.18 0.21
N TYR A 35 -3.72 -12.56 -0.26
CA TYR A 35 -2.50 -12.39 0.51
C TYR A 35 -2.21 -10.92 0.80
N TYR A 36 -2.34 -10.05 -0.20
CA TYR A 36 -2.18 -8.60 -0.03
C TYR A 36 -3.15 -8.03 1.01
N LEU A 37 -4.44 -8.39 0.93
CA LEU A 37 -5.45 -7.95 1.89
C LEU A 37 -5.14 -8.44 3.32
N SER A 38 -4.62 -9.67 3.47
CA SER A 38 -4.23 -10.19 4.78
C SER A 38 -3.11 -9.37 5.42
N ILE A 39 -2.07 -9.02 4.66
CA ILE A 39 -0.96 -8.18 5.12
C ILE A 39 -1.46 -6.76 5.41
N LEU A 40 -2.29 -6.20 4.53
CA LEU A 40 -2.86 -4.85 4.69
C LEU A 40 -3.64 -4.75 6.00
N LYS A 41 -4.50 -5.73 6.29
CA LYS A 41 -5.26 -5.79 7.54
C LYS A 41 -4.33 -5.84 8.76
N ALA A 42 -3.35 -6.73 8.75
CA ALA A 42 -2.38 -6.85 9.85
C ALA A 42 -1.56 -5.57 10.04
N ALA A 43 -1.14 -4.92 8.96
CA ALA A 43 -0.41 -3.67 9.00
C ALA A 43 -1.25 -2.51 9.54
N CYS A 44 -2.51 -2.38 9.10
CA CYS A 44 -3.43 -1.35 9.59
C CYS A 44 -3.66 -1.48 11.11
N GLN A 45 -3.88 -2.71 11.59
CA GLN A 45 -4.00 -2.99 13.03
C GLN A 45 -2.72 -2.64 13.80
N LYS A 46 -1.56 -3.03 13.26
CA LYS A 46 -0.26 -2.79 13.91
C LYS A 46 0.12 -1.31 14.01
N TYR A 47 -0.26 -0.51 13.01
CA TYR A 47 0.15 0.89 12.90
C TYR A 47 -0.96 1.90 13.19
N ALA A 48 -2.10 1.44 13.71
CA ALA A 48 -3.25 2.27 14.04
C ALA A 48 -3.71 3.10 12.82
N CYS A 49 -4.19 2.40 11.80
CA CYS A 49 -4.90 3.00 10.67
C CYS A 49 -6.26 2.32 10.50
N ASP A 50 -7.28 3.11 10.19
CA ASP A 50 -8.58 2.61 9.78
C ASP A 50 -8.65 2.56 8.26
N LEU A 51 -8.95 1.39 7.71
CA LEU A 51 -9.17 1.21 6.28
C LEU A 51 -10.67 1.26 5.99
N HIS A 52 -11.09 2.25 5.20
CA HIS A 52 -12.51 2.48 4.89
C HIS A 52 -12.94 1.83 3.59
N ALA A 53 -12.08 1.90 2.57
CA ALA A 53 -12.35 1.34 1.26
C ALA A 53 -11.04 0.97 0.55
N TYR A 54 -11.11 0.01 -0.36
CA TYR A 54 -10.00 -0.39 -1.21
C TYR A 54 -10.46 -0.78 -2.61
N MET A 55 -9.61 -0.58 -3.59
CA MET A 55 -9.74 -1.07 -4.96
C MET A 55 -8.43 -1.71 -5.37
N LEU A 56 -8.47 -2.99 -5.76
CA LEU A 56 -7.32 -3.74 -6.23
C LEU A 56 -7.47 -3.97 -7.73
N MET A 57 -6.55 -3.42 -8.52
CA MET A 57 -6.45 -3.64 -9.95
C MET A 57 -5.13 -4.31 -10.24
N THR A 58 -5.05 -5.03 -11.36
CA THR A 58 -3.84 -5.76 -11.76
C THR A 58 -2.58 -4.92 -11.72
N ASN A 59 -2.62 -3.62 -12.01
CA ASN A 59 -1.45 -2.73 -12.03
C ASN A 59 -1.51 -1.53 -11.06
N HIS A 60 -2.60 -1.36 -10.30
CA HIS A 60 -2.72 -0.26 -9.33
C HIS A 60 -3.67 -0.60 -8.19
N ILE A 61 -3.48 0.08 -7.06
CA ILE A 61 -4.26 -0.07 -5.84
C ILE A 61 -4.69 1.30 -5.35
N HIS A 62 -5.91 1.42 -4.88
CA HIS A 62 -6.41 2.60 -4.18
C HIS A 62 -6.86 2.18 -2.78
N LEU A 63 -6.46 2.93 -1.77
CA LEU A 63 -6.85 2.74 -0.37
C LEU A 63 -7.38 4.05 0.16
N LEU A 64 -8.56 4.04 0.77
CA LEU A 64 -9.04 5.15 1.59
C LEU A 64 -8.74 4.80 3.05
N ILE A 65 -7.77 5.49 3.65
CA ILE A 65 -7.22 5.14 4.95
C ILE A 65 -7.14 6.37 5.87
N THR A 66 -7.56 6.23 7.12
CA THR A 66 -7.40 7.25 8.16
C THR A 66 -6.29 6.84 9.11
N PRO A 67 -5.18 7.59 9.21
CA PRO A 67 -4.13 7.32 10.18
C PRO A 67 -4.46 7.93 11.54
N HIS A 68 -4.04 7.28 12.61
CA HIS A 68 -4.12 7.84 13.97
C HIS A 68 -2.80 8.48 14.45
N ALA A 69 -1.71 8.34 13.67
CA ALA A 69 -0.45 9.03 13.93
C ALA A 69 0.25 9.47 12.63
N GLU A 70 1.13 10.46 12.71
CA GLU A 70 1.76 11.14 11.56
C GLU A 70 2.56 10.21 10.64
N ASN A 71 3.02 9.05 11.14
CA ASN A 71 3.81 8.12 10.35
C ASN A 71 3.09 6.78 10.07
N SER A 72 1.81 6.66 10.44
CA SER A 72 1.10 5.40 10.37
C SER A 72 0.95 4.88 8.93
N ILE A 73 0.51 5.72 7.99
CA ILE A 73 0.40 5.33 6.57
C ILE A 73 1.76 4.89 6.02
N SER A 74 2.81 5.67 6.29
CA SER A 74 4.17 5.34 5.82
C SER A 74 4.64 3.98 6.36
N LYS A 75 4.33 3.65 7.62
CA LYS A 75 4.66 2.36 8.22
C LYS A 75 3.82 1.22 7.62
N VAL A 76 2.52 1.43 7.39
CA VAL A 76 1.65 0.47 6.69
C VAL A 76 2.22 0.15 5.30
N MET A 77 2.53 1.18 4.51
CA MET A 77 3.07 1.01 3.15
C MET A 77 4.46 0.37 3.14
N GLN A 78 5.31 0.65 4.12
CA GLN A 78 6.60 -0.03 4.27
C GLN A 78 6.43 -1.51 4.63
N SER A 79 5.49 -1.84 5.52
CA SER A 79 5.20 -3.23 5.89
C SER A 79 4.67 -4.01 4.70
N LEU A 80 3.74 -3.42 3.92
CA LEU A 80 3.24 -3.99 2.67
C LEU A 80 4.37 -4.23 1.68
N GLY A 81 5.23 -3.23 1.46
CA GLY A 81 6.38 -3.36 0.57
C GLY A 81 7.32 -4.49 0.98
N ARG A 82 7.60 -4.66 2.28
CA ARG A 82 8.48 -5.73 2.76
C ARG A 82 7.85 -7.12 2.63
N CYS A 83 6.64 -7.31 3.15
CA CYS A 83 5.99 -8.62 3.18
C CYS A 83 5.59 -9.09 1.78
N TYR A 84 5.13 -8.18 0.91
CA TYR A 84 4.69 -8.53 -0.44
C TYR A 84 5.86 -8.77 -1.40
N VAL A 85 6.93 -7.95 -1.33
CA VAL A 85 8.13 -8.17 -2.16
C VAL A 85 8.86 -9.45 -1.74
N GLN A 86 8.91 -9.77 -0.45
CA GLN A 86 9.55 -11.00 0.04
C GLN A 86 8.86 -12.26 -0.48
N SER A 87 7.53 -12.26 -0.63
CA SER A 87 6.77 -13.36 -1.23
C SER A 87 6.85 -13.40 -2.76
N SER A 88 7.18 -12.28 -3.42
CA SER A 88 7.14 -12.10 -4.88
C SER A 88 8.49 -12.24 -5.60
N ILE A 89 9.56 -12.71 -4.92
CA ILE A 89 10.94 -12.73 -5.44
C ILE A 89 11.19 -13.67 -6.64
N SER A 90 10.16 -14.28 -7.23
CA SER A 90 10.32 -14.96 -8.52
C SER A 90 9.95 -14.09 -9.75
N SER A 91 9.20 -12.97 -9.65
CA SER A 91 8.83 -12.24 -10.89
C SER A 91 8.49 -10.73 -10.85
N TYR A 92 8.37 -10.03 -9.71
CA TYR A 92 7.81 -8.66 -9.73
C TYR A 92 8.80 -7.54 -9.38
N ARG A 93 9.18 -6.79 -10.41
CA ARG A 93 10.20 -5.74 -10.39
C ARG A 93 9.63 -4.41 -9.86
N PHE A 94 10.00 -4.06 -8.63
CA PHE A 94 9.87 -2.76 -7.96
C PHE A 94 8.45 -2.16 -7.87
N ILE A 95 7.90 -2.07 -6.65
CA ILE A 95 6.70 -1.31 -6.35
C ILE A 95 7.11 0.08 -5.84
N MET A 96 6.94 1.12 -6.66
CA MET A 96 7.10 2.51 -6.26
C MET A 96 5.71 3.16 -6.15
N GLY A 97 5.17 3.21 -4.93
CA GLY A 97 3.86 3.82 -4.66
C GLY A 97 3.78 5.29 -5.05
N ARG A 98 2.95 5.62 -6.05
CA ARG A 98 2.40 6.97 -6.28
C ARG A 98 1.07 7.06 -5.52
N ALA A 99 1.13 7.48 -4.26
CA ALA A 99 -0.06 7.99 -3.58
C ALA A 99 -0.33 9.36 -4.15
N VAL A 100 -1.46 9.51 -4.84
CA VAL A 100 -2.07 10.81 -5.16
C VAL A 100 -3.10 11.06 -4.10
#